data_AF-A0A6B2LP69-F1
#
_entry.id   AF-A0A6B2LP69-F1
#
_cell.length_a   1.000
_cell.length_b   1.000
_cell.length_c   1.000
_cell.angle_alpha   90.00
_cell.angle_beta   90.00
_cell.angle_gamma   90.00
#
_symmetry.space_group_name_H-M   'P 1'
#
loop_
_entity.id
_entity.type
_entity.pdbx_description
1 polymer ?
#
loop_
_entity_poly.entity_id
_entity_poly.type
_entity_poly.pdbx_seq_one_letter_code
_entity_poly.pdbx_strand_id
1 'polypeptide(L)'
;MILSQTGCSIEMLVGLLPQLSKAELLYRASRDGWRAANFHSFCDNKGPTVTLIQVNNYVFGGYTPANWDSSGNNKPQDTSAFLFSLSNPTKQTLATKIPNTGPHVSCTTYCASAYGPTFGGGHDLYIADNAASNTTSYTN
;
A
#
# COMPACT_ATOMS: atom_id res chain seq x y z
N MET A 1 1.65 -0.65 8.03
CA MET A 1 0.37 -0.99 8.71
C MET A 1 -0.05 0.17 9.62
N ILE A 2 -1.12 0.88 9.24
CA ILE A 2 -1.88 1.76 10.13
C ILE A 2 -3.13 0.98 10.57
N LEU A 3 -3.26 0.74 11.87
CA LEU A 3 -4.48 0.22 12.49
C LEU A 3 -5.04 1.35 13.35
N SER A 4 -6.17 1.93 12.94
CA SER A 4 -7.10 2.56 13.87
C SER A 4 -8.19 1.53 14.17
N GLN A 5 -8.40 1.31 15.47
CA GLN A 5 -9.08 0.17 16.08
C GLN A 5 -10.49 -0.14 15.52
N THR A 6 -10.74 -1.42 15.21
CA THR A 6 -11.88 -2.23 15.68
C THR A 6 -11.63 -3.69 15.23
N GLY A 7 -11.92 -4.68 16.09
CA GLY A 7 -11.54 -6.09 15.90
C GLY A 7 -12.11 -6.79 14.66
N CYS A 8 -12.98 -6.15 13.88
CA CYS A 8 -13.57 -6.69 12.65
C CYS A 8 -12.63 -6.59 11.42
N SER A 9 -11.70 -5.63 11.41
CA SER A 9 -10.89 -5.36 10.22
C SER A 9 -9.74 -6.36 10.00
N ILE A 10 -9.18 -6.96 11.06
CA ILE A 10 -8.05 -7.90 10.96
C ILE A 10 -8.49 -9.25 10.39
N GLU A 11 -9.66 -9.78 10.78
CA GLU A 11 -10.14 -11.05 10.25
C GLU A 11 -10.50 -10.98 8.76
N MET A 12 -11.09 -9.87 8.31
CA MET A 12 -11.28 -9.59 6.88
C MET A 12 -9.95 -9.50 6.13
N LEU A 13 -8.93 -8.87 6.73
CA LEU A 13 -7.58 -8.79 6.17
C LEU A 13 -6.93 -10.18 6.04
N VAL A 14 -7.02 -11.04 7.06
CA VAL A 14 -6.46 -12.40 7.03
C VAL A 14 -7.18 -13.30 6.03
N GLY A 15 -8.50 -13.14 5.88
CA GLY A 15 -9.28 -13.87 4.88
C GLY A 15 -8.94 -13.48 3.43
N LEU A 16 -8.70 -12.19 3.16
CA LEU A 16 -8.32 -11.71 1.83
C LEU A 16 -6.83 -11.92 1.52
N LEU A 17 -6.00 -11.86 2.55
CA LEU A 17 -4.55 -11.91 2.46
C LEU A 17 -4.03 -12.97 3.43
N PRO A 18 -4.04 -14.26 3.06
CA PRO A 18 -3.47 -15.32 3.90
C PRO A 18 -2.02 -15.03 4.29
N GLN A 19 -1.28 -14.32 3.42
CA GLN A 19 0.07 -13.82 3.69
C GLN A 19 0.20 -12.89 4.91
N LEU A 20 -0.90 -12.28 5.40
CA LEU A 20 -0.88 -11.46 6.61
C LEU A 20 -0.85 -12.26 7.91
N SER A 21 -1.18 -13.56 7.88
CA SER A 21 -1.15 -14.43 9.07
C SER A 21 0.25 -14.56 9.71
N LYS A 22 1.30 -14.23 8.96
CA LYS A 22 2.71 -14.22 9.41
C LYS A 22 3.38 -12.85 9.24
N ALA A 23 2.61 -11.78 9.02
CA ALA A 23 3.18 -10.48 8.75
C ALA A 23 3.71 -9.80 10.01
N GLU A 24 4.87 -9.16 9.88
CA GLU A 24 5.45 -8.27 10.89
C GLU A 24 5.12 -6.81 10.56
N LEU A 25 4.84 -6.00 11.58
CA LEU A 25 4.66 -4.56 11.41
C LEU A 25 6.02 -3.87 11.18
N LEU A 26 6.32 -3.52 9.93
CA LEU A 26 7.52 -2.76 9.59
C LEU A 26 7.42 -1.27 9.93
N TYR A 27 6.31 -0.63 9.54
CA TYR A 27 6.14 0.83 9.60
C TYR A 27 4.68 1.24 9.84
N ARG A 28 4.49 2.29 10.65
CA ARG A 28 3.21 2.96 10.90
C ARG A 28 3.41 4.48 10.95
N ALA A 29 2.90 5.21 9.97
CA ALA A 29 3.11 6.68 9.86
C ALA A 29 2.72 7.47 11.12
N SER A 30 1.62 7.10 11.80
CA SER A 30 1.20 7.77 13.05
C SER A 30 2.12 7.54 14.26
N ARG A 31 2.97 6.52 14.21
CA ARG A 31 3.97 6.20 15.25
C ARG A 31 5.38 6.62 14.82
N ASP A 32 5.72 6.31 13.58
CA ASP A 32 7.08 6.38 13.04
C ASP A 32 7.32 7.64 12.19
N GLY A 33 6.31 8.52 12.04
CA GLY A 33 6.36 9.77 11.29
C GLY A 33 5.94 9.64 9.82
N TRP A 34 5.48 10.74 9.23
CA TRP A 34 4.79 10.76 7.92
C TRP A 34 5.69 11.03 6.70
N ARG A 35 7.00 11.13 6.90
CA ARG A 35 7.95 11.40 5.81
C ARG A 35 8.15 10.15 4.96
N ALA A 36 8.29 10.33 3.65
CA ALA A 36 8.66 9.25 2.72
C ALA A 36 9.97 8.58 3.15
N ALA A 37 10.94 9.38 3.61
CA ALA A 37 12.20 8.89 4.15
C ALA A 37 12.02 7.92 5.33
N ASN A 38 11.01 8.13 6.17
CA ASN A 38 10.74 7.24 7.29
C ASN A 38 10.23 5.90 6.76
N PHE A 39 9.24 5.91 5.86
CA PHE A 39 8.77 4.70 5.18
C PHE A 39 9.93 3.89 4.59
N HIS A 40 10.81 4.53 3.82
CA HIS A 40 11.96 3.87 3.20
C HIS A 40 12.96 3.30 4.22
N SER A 41 13.23 4.01 5.32
CA SER A 41 14.12 3.50 6.38
C SER A 41 13.65 2.20 7.03
N PHE A 42 12.33 1.96 7.06
CA PHE A 42 11.73 0.77 7.65
C PHE A 42 11.42 -0.33 6.62
N CYS A 43 11.04 0.04 5.40
CA CYS A 43 10.46 -0.89 4.41
C CYS A 43 11.40 -1.29 3.28
N ASP A 44 12.50 -0.55 3.05
CA ASP A 44 13.42 -0.90 1.97
C ASP A 44 14.10 -2.25 2.23
N ASN A 45 14.21 -3.05 1.17
CA ASN A 45 14.84 -4.36 1.14
C ASN A 45 14.27 -5.39 2.13
N LYS A 46 13.00 -5.25 2.52
CA LYS A 46 12.31 -6.17 3.45
C LYS A 46 11.58 -7.33 2.77
N GLY A 47 11.67 -7.44 1.45
CA GLY A 47 10.95 -8.43 0.66
C GLY A 47 9.51 -8.03 0.35
N PRO A 48 8.62 -9.01 0.14
CA PRO A 48 7.20 -8.77 -0.10
C PRO A 48 6.55 -7.96 1.01
N THR A 49 5.73 -6.97 0.65
CA THR A 49 5.05 -6.09 1.62
C THR A 49 3.58 -5.90 1.29
N VAL A 50 2.80 -5.69 2.35
CA VAL A 50 1.41 -5.21 2.27
C VAL A 50 1.35 -3.80 2.82
N THR A 51 0.90 -2.87 1.97
CA THR A 51 0.59 -1.50 2.36
C THR A 51 -0.89 -1.41 2.71
N LEU A 52 -1.19 -0.86 3.88
CA LEU A 52 -2.55 -0.58 4.35
C LEU A 52 -2.68 0.91 4.63
N ILE A 53 -3.65 1.54 3.97
CA ILE A 53 -3.95 2.96 4.05
C ILE A 53 -5.37 3.10 4.58
N GLN A 54 -5.52 4.01 5.53
CA GLN A 54 -6.81 4.37 6.08
C GLN A 54 -7.01 5.88 5.93
N VAL A 55 -8.12 6.27 5.31
CA VAL A 55 -8.56 7.66 5.21
C VAL A 55 -10.01 7.72 5.65
N ASN A 56 -10.28 8.37 6.77
CA ASN A 56 -11.59 8.32 7.43
C ASN A 56 -12.04 6.85 7.63
N ASN A 57 -13.15 6.48 7.01
CA ASN A 57 -13.75 5.15 7.08
C ASN A 57 -13.38 4.25 5.88
N TYR A 58 -12.52 4.74 4.97
CA TYR A 58 -12.02 3.98 3.83
C TYR A 58 -10.73 3.26 4.21
N VAL A 59 -10.66 1.98 3.89
CA VAL A 59 -9.46 1.16 4.09
C VAL A 59 -9.12 0.44 2.79
N PHE A 60 -7.93 0.69 2.27
CA PHE A 60 -7.45 0.16 0.98
C PHE A 60 -5.92 0.06 0.99
N GLY A 61 -5.34 -0.43 -0.10
CA GLY A 61 -3.90 -0.51 -0.23
C GLY A 61 -3.46 -1.44 -1.33
N GLY A 62 -2.27 -2.02 -1.16
CA GLY A 62 -1.67 -2.88 -2.18
C GLY A 62 -0.69 -3.87 -1.60
N TYR A 63 -0.53 -4.99 -2.29
CA TYR A 63 0.52 -5.96 -2.07
C TYR A 63 1.52 -5.90 -3.22
N THR A 64 2.80 -5.97 -2.89
CA THR A 64 3.88 -6.13 -3.87
C THR A 64 4.85 -7.21 -3.39
N PRO A 65 5.29 -8.13 -4.27
CA PRO A 65 6.39 -9.05 -3.98
C PRO A 65 7.77 -8.37 -4.13
N ALA A 66 7.84 -7.23 -4.80
CA ALA A 66 9.09 -6.53 -5.06
C ALA A 66 9.57 -5.74 -3.83
N ASN A 67 10.90 -5.64 -3.69
CA ASN A 67 11.52 -4.76 -2.69
C ASN A 67 11.28 -3.29 -3.01
N TRP A 68 10.91 -2.51 -2.01
CA TRP A 68 11.21 -1.08 -1.98
C TRP A 68 12.72 -0.90 -1.84
N ASP A 69 13.30 0.10 -2.50
CA ASP A 69 14.76 0.28 -2.52
C ASP A 69 15.24 1.72 -2.72
N SER A 70 14.34 2.71 -2.64
CA SER A 70 14.68 4.13 -2.85
C SER A 70 15.37 4.45 -4.20
N SER A 71 15.32 3.54 -5.18
CA SER A 71 16.09 3.66 -6.43
C SER A 71 15.61 4.72 -7.41
N GLY A 72 14.40 5.27 -7.23
CA GLY A 72 13.78 6.15 -8.22
C GLY A 72 13.31 5.44 -9.49
N ASN A 73 13.30 4.10 -9.49
CA ASN A 73 12.93 3.28 -10.63
C ASN A 73 11.56 2.64 -10.47
N ASN A 74 10.95 2.33 -11.61
CA ASN A 74 9.80 1.45 -11.69
C ASN A 74 10.25 -0.01 -11.51
N LYS A 75 9.49 -0.77 -10.73
CA LYS A 75 9.68 -2.22 -10.62
C LYS A 75 8.98 -2.93 -11.77
N PRO A 76 9.60 -3.98 -12.35
CA PRO A 76 8.98 -4.76 -13.42
C PRO A 76 7.57 -5.22 -13.03
N GLN A 77 6.72 -5.39 -14.04
CA GLN A 77 5.40 -5.96 -13.82
C GLN A 77 5.50 -7.33 -13.13
N ASP A 78 4.71 -7.52 -12.09
CA ASP A 78 4.49 -8.77 -11.38
C ASP A 78 2.98 -8.96 -11.24
N THR A 79 2.48 -10.08 -11.75
CA THR A 79 1.05 -10.41 -11.75
C THR A 79 0.55 -10.89 -10.38
N SER A 80 1.47 -11.21 -9.46
CA SER A 80 1.14 -11.49 -8.06
C SER A 80 0.97 -10.22 -7.24
N ALA A 81 1.38 -9.04 -7.75
CA ALA A 81 1.06 -7.74 -7.17
C ALA A 81 -0.39 -7.35 -7.46
N PHE A 82 -1.01 -6.62 -6.54
CA PHE A 82 -2.41 -6.18 -6.68
C PHE A 82 -2.75 -5.06 -5.71
N LEU A 83 -3.75 -4.27 -6.08
CA LEU A 83 -4.42 -3.34 -5.17
C LEU A 83 -5.61 -4.01 -4.52
N PHE A 84 -6.05 -3.47 -3.38
CA PHE A 84 -7.25 -3.95 -2.72
C PHE A 84 -8.01 -2.82 -2.00
N SER A 85 -9.31 -3.04 -1.78
CA SER A 85 -10.17 -2.19 -0.94
C SER A 85 -10.98 -3.07 0.01
N LEU A 86 -11.07 -2.69 1.29
CA LEU A 86 -11.66 -3.48 2.38
C LEU A 86 -12.92 -2.85 2.99
N SER A 87 -12.95 -1.52 3.08
CA SER A 87 -14.08 -0.80 3.66
C SER A 87 -14.43 0.39 2.78
N ASN A 88 -15.70 0.43 2.36
CA ASN A 88 -16.32 1.58 1.73
C ASN A 88 -17.62 1.90 2.49
N PRO A 89 -17.76 3.05 3.16
CA PRO A 89 -18.97 3.40 3.92
C PRO A 89 -20.25 3.44 3.08
N THR A 90 -20.12 3.61 1.77
CA THR A 90 -21.24 3.74 0.83
C THR A 90 -21.60 2.45 0.10
N LYS A 91 -20.75 1.41 0.22
CA LYS A 91 -20.95 0.12 -0.42
C LYS A 91 -20.60 -0.95 0.61
N GLN A 92 -21.55 -1.82 0.96
CA GLN A 92 -21.27 -3.09 1.65
C GLN A 92 -20.43 -4.01 0.75
N THR A 93 -19.28 -3.54 0.27
CA THR A 93 -18.43 -4.27 -0.64
C THR A 93 -17.55 -5.17 0.18
N LEU A 94 -17.73 -6.46 -0.07
CA LEU A 94 -16.75 -7.50 0.17
C LEU A 94 -15.40 -7.03 -0.35
N ALA A 95 -14.35 -7.33 0.40
CA ALA A 95 -13.00 -6.95 0.05
C ALA A 95 -12.66 -7.30 -1.41
N THR A 96 -12.27 -6.30 -2.21
CA THR A 96 -12.01 -6.45 -3.64
C THR A 96 -10.51 -6.50 -3.89
N LYS A 97 -10.06 -7.50 -4.64
CA LYS A 97 -8.71 -7.58 -5.20
C LYS A 97 -8.71 -7.05 -6.63
N ILE A 98 -7.83 -6.11 -6.93
CA ILE A 98 -7.65 -5.51 -8.26
C ILE A 98 -6.30 -6.02 -8.81
N PRO A 99 -6.31 -7.00 -9.72
CA PRO A 99 -5.09 -7.59 -10.24
C PRO A 99 -4.29 -6.59 -11.08
N ASN A 100 -2.97 -6.71 -11.04
CA ASN A 100 -2.06 -5.94 -11.89
C ASN A 100 -2.01 -6.50 -13.33
N THR A 101 -3.16 -6.54 -14.01
CA THR A 101 -3.35 -7.18 -15.32
C THR A 101 -4.08 -6.24 -16.29
N GLY A 102 -3.54 -6.04 -17.49
CA GLY A 102 -4.14 -5.19 -18.53
C GLY A 102 -3.15 -4.82 -19.64
N PRO A 103 -3.59 -4.17 -20.72
CA PRO A 103 -2.73 -3.79 -21.85
C PRO A 103 -1.77 -2.62 -21.54
N HIS A 104 -1.98 -1.90 -20.42
CA HIS A 104 -1.21 -0.70 -20.04
C HIS A 104 -0.42 -0.83 -18.74
N VAL A 105 -0.32 -2.03 -18.15
CA VAL A 105 0.47 -2.26 -16.93
C VAL A 105 1.94 -2.46 -17.26
N SER A 106 2.73 -1.40 -17.10
CA SER A 106 4.18 -1.41 -17.37
C SER A 106 5.03 -1.68 -16.12
N CYS A 107 4.50 -1.45 -14.91
CA CYS A 107 5.21 -1.63 -13.65
C CYS A 107 4.27 -1.92 -12.47
N THR A 108 4.80 -2.50 -11.39
CA THR A 108 4.03 -2.76 -10.16
C THR A 108 4.07 -1.61 -9.19
N THR A 109 5.26 -1.02 -9.02
CA THR A 109 5.56 -0.05 -7.97
C THR A 109 6.62 0.92 -8.45
N TYR A 110 6.59 2.13 -7.91
CA TYR A 110 7.61 3.15 -8.13
C TYR A 110 8.35 3.45 -6.82
N CYS A 111 9.69 3.38 -6.83
CA CYS A 111 10.49 3.39 -5.61
C CYS A 111 11.37 4.64 -5.47
N ALA A 112 10.83 5.84 -5.72
CA ALA A 112 11.56 7.08 -5.45
C ALA A 112 11.63 7.38 -3.94
N SER A 113 12.82 7.74 -3.45
CA SER A 113 13.05 8.03 -2.02
C SER A 113 12.21 9.18 -1.44
N ALA A 114 11.75 10.09 -2.31
CA ALA A 114 10.86 11.19 -1.96
C ALA A 114 9.37 10.81 -1.97
N TYR A 115 9.05 9.57 -2.32
CA TYR A 115 7.68 9.06 -2.46
C TYR A 115 7.41 8.08 -1.34
N GLY A 116 6.18 8.06 -0.82
CA GLY A 116 5.72 6.95 -0.01
C GLY A 116 5.40 5.72 -0.87
N PRO A 117 4.64 4.75 -0.32
CA PRO A 117 4.15 3.62 -1.10
C PRO A 117 3.46 4.07 -2.39
N THR A 118 3.93 3.57 -3.53
CA THR A 118 3.42 3.93 -4.85
C THR A 118 3.25 2.69 -5.72
N PHE A 119 2.06 2.49 -6.28
CA PHE A 119 1.69 1.31 -7.07
C PHE A 119 1.13 1.69 -8.43
N GLY A 120 1.33 0.81 -9.43
CA GLY A 120 0.78 0.94 -10.78
C GLY A 120 1.59 1.85 -11.71
N GLY A 121 1.49 1.56 -13.01
CA GLY A 121 2.09 2.38 -14.08
C GLY A 121 1.38 3.72 -14.22
N GLY A 122 2.11 4.83 -14.06
CA GLY A 122 1.50 6.17 -13.96
C GLY A 122 0.87 6.49 -12.60
N HIS A 123 1.03 5.58 -11.63
CA HIS A 123 0.58 5.67 -10.24
C HIS A 123 -0.94 5.53 -10.08
N ASP A 124 -1.43 4.31 -9.89
CA ASP A 124 -2.81 4.02 -9.49
C ASP A 124 -3.05 4.35 -8.02
N LEU A 125 -2.00 4.29 -7.21
CA LEU A 125 -1.99 4.65 -5.80
C LEU A 125 -0.66 5.34 -5.48
N TYR A 126 -0.72 6.56 -4.93
CA TYR A 126 0.44 7.34 -4.51
C TYR A 126 0.22 7.99 -3.14
N ILE A 127 1.15 7.76 -2.21
CA ILE A 127 1.22 8.46 -0.94
C ILE A 127 2.40 9.43 -0.95
N ALA A 128 2.12 10.71 -0.76
CA ALA A 128 3.12 11.77 -0.79
C ALA A 128 4.00 11.81 0.46
N ASP A 129 5.18 12.44 0.32
CA ASP A 129 5.96 12.85 1.48
C ASP A 129 5.14 13.76 2.39
N ASN A 130 5.27 13.58 3.71
CA ASN A 130 4.52 14.34 4.72
C ASN A 130 3.00 14.32 4.49
N ALA A 131 2.44 13.17 4.10
CA ALA A 131 1.02 13.03 3.72
C ALA A 131 0.00 13.51 4.77
N ALA A 132 0.38 13.65 6.05
CA ALA A 132 -0.50 14.23 7.07
C ALA A 132 -0.67 15.75 6.96
N SER A 133 0.20 16.46 6.24
CA SER A 133 0.23 17.91 6.16
C SER A 133 0.04 18.46 4.73
N ASN A 134 -0.37 17.62 3.78
CA ASN A 134 -0.69 18.04 2.42
C ASN A 134 -1.75 17.15 1.77
N THR A 135 -2.20 17.52 0.58
CA THR A 135 -3.27 16.84 -0.17
C THR A 135 -2.80 16.31 -1.53
N THR A 136 -1.49 16.01 -1.67
CA THR A 136 -0.90 15.62 -2.96
C THR A 136 -0.90 14.10 -3.19
N SER A 137 -1.32 13.31 -2.20
CA SER A 137 -1.57 11.87 -2.36
C SER A 137 -2.82 11.65 -3.21
N TYR A 138 -2.85 10.59 -4.03
CA TYR A 138 -4.01 10.27 -4.87
C TYR A 138 -4.13 8.76 -5.16
N THR A 139 -5.31 8.38 -5.66
CA THR A 139 -5.63 7.06 -6.19
C THR A 139 -6.57 7.23 -7.39
N ASN A 140 -6.39 6.43 -8.44
CA ASN A 140 -7.22 6.47 -9.66
C ASN A 140 -8.40 5.49 -9.60
#